data_AF-A0A351MQH2-F1
#
_entry.id   AF-A0A351MQH2-F1
#
_cell.length_a   1.000
_cell.length_b   1.000
_cell.length_c   1.000
_cell.angle_alpha   90.00
_cell.angle_beta   90.00
_cell.angle_gamma   90.00
#
_symmetry.space_group_name_H-M   'P 1'
#
loop_
_entity.id
_entity.type
_entity.pdbx_description
1 polymer ?
#
loop_
_entity_poly.entity_id
_entity_poly.type
_entity_poly.pdbx_seq_one_letter_code
_entity_poly.pdbx_strand_id
1 'polypeptide(L)'
;HVLHGIWALEAGKNLYVEKPLSHNMWEGRQLVAAATKFPKLIAQAGTQSRSGPGLKAALDYLRSGKLGKIKLARGICYKPRLSIGKAIKQAIPSNINYDLWSGPSDVVDSVRTGSYGPVHYDWHWFWNY
;
A
#
# COMPACT_ATOMS: atom_id res chain seq x y z
N HIS A 1 -3.83 3.35 5.29
CA HIS A 1 -2.39 3.61 5.51
C HIS A 1 -2.04 5.10 5.54
N VAL A 2 -2.52 5.92 4.59
CA VAL A 2 -2.21 7.36 4.51
C VAL A 2 -2.43 8.13 5.81
N LEU A 3 -3.60 8.01 6.44
CA LEU A 3 -3.91 8.72 7.69
C LEU A 3 -2.88 8.44 8.79
N HIS A 4 -2.58 7.17 9.04
CA HIS A 4 -1.55 6.77 10.01
C HIS A 4 -0.16 7.30 9.64
N GLY A 5 0.17 7.36 8.35
CA GLY A 5 1.43 7.93 7.88
C GLY A 5 1.53 9.44 8.15
N ILE A 6 0.45 10.18 7.92
CA ILE A 6 0.38 11.63 8.21
C ILE A 6 0.55 11.85 9.72
N TRP A 7 -0.19 11.12 10.55
CA TRP A 7 -0.08 11.23 12.02
C TRP A 7 1.32 10.89 12.53
N ALA A 8 2.00 9.89 11.94
CA ALA A 8 3.38 9.57 12.32
C ALA A 8 4.32 10.75 12.03
N LEU A 9 4.18 11.41 10.88
CA LEU A 9 4.99 12.57 10.51
C LEU A 9 4.67 13.78 11.40
N GLU A 10 3.40 14.05 11.67
CA GLU A 10 2.96 15.10 12.60
C GLU A 10 3.48 14.87 14.03
N ALA A 11 3.61 13.61 14.44
CA ALA A 11 4.22 13.20 15.70
C ALA A 11 5.76 13.22 15.68
N GLY A 12 6.39 13.73 14.61
CA GLY A 12 7.84 13.85 14.50
C GLY A 12 8.57 12.53 14.28
N LYS A 13 7.92 11.51 13.72
CA LYS A 13 8.49 10.18 13.51
C LYS A 13 8.89 9.95 12.06
N ASN A 14 10.01 9.25 11.87
CA ASN A 14 10.33 8.66 10.58
C ASN A 14 9.26 7.61 10.22
N LEU A 15 8.96 7.51 8.93
CA LEU A 15 7.85 6.74 8.40
C LEU A 15 8.33 5.74 7.35
N TYR A 16 7.99 4.46 7.56
CA TYR A 16 7.94 3.46 6.51
C TYR A 16 6.51 2.93 6.39
N VAL A 17 5.96 2.91 5.18
CA VAL A 17 4.60 2.42 4.91
C VAL A 17 4.63 1.30 3.90
N GLU A 18 4.11 0.13 4.27
CA GLU A 18 3.96 -1.00 3.36
C GLU A 18 2.98 -0.72 2.22
N LYS A 19 3.14 -1.45 1.11
CA LYS A 19 2.15 -1.42 0.02
C LYS A 19 0.84 -2.10 0.46
N PRO A 20 -0.33 -1.65 -0.03
CA PRO A 20 -0.55 -0.45 -0.83
C PRO A 20 -0.40 0.83 0.00
N LEU A 21 0.24 1.88 -0.53
CA LEU A 21 0.46 3.13 0.21
C LEU A 21 -0.86 3.87 0.51
N SER A 22 -1.74 3.91 -0.49
CA SER A 22 -3.01 4.63 -0.48
C SER A 22 -4.07 3.86 -1.26
N HIS A 23 -5.34 4.14 -1.00
CA HIS A 23 -6.45 3.58 -1.75
C HIS A 23 -6.61 4.29 -3.11
N ASN A 24 -6.36 5.59 -3.14
CA ASN A 24 -6.43 6.40 -4.37
C ASN A 24 -5.25 7.39 -4.49
N MET A 25 -5.17 8.07 -5.65
CA MET A 25 -4.10 9.04 -5.92
C MET A 25 -4.20 10.30 -5.04
N TRP A 26 -5.41 10.73 -4.69
CA TRP A 26 -5.60 11.95 -3.90
C TRP A 26 -5.03 11.77 -2.49
N GLU A 27 -5.34 10.65 -1.83
CA GLU A 27 -4.77 10.27 -0.54
C GLU A 27 -3.25 10.19 -0.58
N GLY A 28 -2.70 9.53 -1.61
CA GLY A 28 -1.25 9.43 -1.79
C GLY A 28 -0.58 10.81 -1.87
N ARG A 29 -1.21 11.77 -2.54
CA ARG A 29 -0.73 13.16 -2.60
C ARG A 29 -0.79 13.85 -1.24
N GLN A 30 -1.76 13.53 -0.39
CA GLN A 30 -1.81 14.08 0.98
C GLN A 30 -0.61 13.63 1.81
N LEU A 31 -0.21 12.36 1.70
CA LEU A 31 0.98 11.87 2.40
C LEU A 31 2.28 12.52 1.88
N VAL A 32 2.38 12.75 0.57
CA VAL A 32 3.52 13.49 -0.03
C VAL A 32 3.57 14.94 0.47
N ALA A 33 2.41 15.60 0.54
CA ALA A 33 2.32 16.96 1.07
C ALA A 33 2.71 17.02 2.55
N ALA A 34 2.27 16.05 3.37
CA ALA A 34 2.69 15.92 4.75
C ALA A 34 4.20 15.70 4.87
N ALA A 35 4.78 14.75 4.13
CA ALA A 35 6.23 14.51 4.14
C ALA A 35 7.05 15.75 3.74
N THR A 36 6.53 16.55 2.79
CA THR A 36 7.17 17.81 2.36
C THR A 36 7.16 18.88 3.46
N LYS A 37 6.12 18.93 4.30
CA LYS A 37 6.06 19.83 5.47
C LYS A 37 7.07 19.47 6.55
N PHE A 38 7.53 18.22 6.61
CA PHE A 38 8.47 17.73 7.61
C PHE A 38 9.78 17.23 6.97
N PRO A 39 10.58 18.11 6.32
CA PRO A 39 11.72 17.71 5.48
C PRO A 39 12.89 17.09 6.24
N LYS A 40 12.89 17.16 7.59
CA LYS A 40 13.89 16.51 8.44
C LYS A 40 13.56 15.04 8.74
N LEU A 41 12.33 14.60 8.47
CA LEU A 41 11.89 13.23 8.70
C LEU A 41 12.04 12.41 7.41
N ILE A 42 12.37 11.13 7.57
CA ILE A 42 12.40 10.18 6.46
C ILE A 42 10.99 9.63 6.26
N ALA A 43 10.49 9.68 5.02
CA ALA A 43 9.24 9.04 4.61
C ALA A 43 9.50 8.11 3.43
N GLN A 44 9.25 6.81 3.62
CA GLN A 44 9.49 5.77 2.62
C GLN A 44 8.24 4.91 2.41
N ALA A 45 7.87 4.69 1.15
CA ALA A 45 6.90 3.68 0.76
C ALA A 45 7.60 2.34 0.47
N GLY A 46 6.93 1.22 0.77
CA GLY A 46 7.36 -0.16 0.56
C GLY A 46 7.44 -0.58 -0.92
N THR A 47 8.22 0.16 -1.70
CA THR A 47 8.61 -0.14 -3.08
C THR A 47 10.11 -0.41 -3.15
N GLN A 48 10.59 -1.22 -2.20
CA GLN A 48 11.99 -1.54 -1.93
C GLN A 48 12.72 -2.18 -3.11
N SER A 49 12.00 -2.84 -4.04
CA SER A 49 12.60 -3.36 -5.28
C SER A 49 13.31 -2.27 -6.09
N ARG A 50 12.91 -0.99 -5.91
CA ARG A 50 13.53 0.16 -6.56
C ARG A 50 14.93 0.50 -6.06
N SER A 51 15.29 0.02 -4.87
CA SER A 51 16.61 0.23 -4.27
C SER A 51 17.60 -0.90 -4.61
N GLY A 52 17.17 -1.93 -5.36
CA GLY A 52 18.03 -3.04 -5.76
C GLY A 52 19.12 -2.61 -6.74
N PRO A 53 20.36 -3.13 -6.62
CA PRO A 53 21.50 -2.71 -7.44
C PRO A 53 21.27 -2.92 -8.94
N GLY A 54 20.58 -4.00 -9.33
CA GLY A 54 20.23 -4.27 -10.73
C GLY A 54 19.29 -3.22 -11.32
N LEU A 55 18.25 -2.80 -10.58
CA LEU A 55 17.35 -1.76 -11.07
C LEU A 55 18.03 -0.39 -11.09
N LYS A 56 18.91 -0.12 -10.11
CA LYS A 56 19.71 1.11 -10.08
C LYS A 56 20.60 1.21 -11.33
N ALA A 57 21.35 0.17 -11.66
CA ALA A 57 22.18 0.14 -12.86
C ALA A 57 21.36 0.27 -14.15
N ALA A 58 20.20 -0.38 -14.24
CA ALA A 58 19.30 -0.25 -15.38
C ALA A 58 18.76 1.19 -15.54
N LEU A 59 18.43 1.87 -14.44
CA LEU A 59 17.99 3.26 -14.44
C LEU A 59 19.12 4.21 -14.85
N ASP A 60 20.35 3.98 -14.39
CA ASP A 60 21.51 4.78 -14.77
C ASP A 60 21.81 4.64 -16.27
N TYR A 61 21.73 3.42 -16.81
CA TYR A 61 21.84 3.18 -18.25
C TYR A 61 20.73 3.85 -19.04
N LEU A 62 19.47 3.76 -18.58
CA LEU A 62 18.34 4.42 -19.21
C LEU A 62 18.51 5.95 -19.24
N ARG A 63 18.92 6.54 -18.11
CA ARG A 63 19.16 7.99 -17.98
C ARG A 63 20.36 8.48 -18.78
N SER A 64 21.34 7.63 -19.05
CA SER A 64 22.49 7.98 -19.88
C SER A 64 22.13 8.32 -21.34
N GLY A 65 20.90 8.04 -21.77
CA GLY A 65 20.43 8.34 -23.13
C GLY A 65 20.90 7.35 -24.20
N LYS A 66 21.70 6.33 -23.83
CA LYS A 66 22.25 5.31 -24.76
C LYS A 66 21.20 4.50 -25.52
N LEU A 67 19.97 4.43 -25.01
CA LEU A 67 18.84 3.77 -25.66
C LEU A 67 18.12 4.65 -26.69
N GLY A 68 18.49 5.93 -26.80
CA GLY A 68 17.78 6.91 -27.62
C GLY A 68 16.36 7.19 -27.13
N LYS A 69 15.48 7.66 -28.03
CA LYS A 69 14.09 7.98 -27.70
C LYS A 69 13.29 6.70 -27.48
N ILE A 70 12.92 6.43 -26.23
CA ILE A 70 12.03 5.32 -25.87
C ILE A 70 10.66 5.52 -26.53
N LYS A 71 10.21 4.52 -27.30
CA LYS A 71 8.92 4.52 -27.99
C LYS A 71 7.88 3.63 -27.31
N LEU A 72 8.34 2.58 -26.63
CA LEU A 72 7.50 1.55 -26.03
C LEU A 72 8.23 0.89 -24.87
N ALA A 73 7.52 0.65 -23.78
CA ALA A 73 7.94 -0.23 -22.70
C ALA A 73 6.85 -1.28 -22.47
N ARG A 74 7.24 -2.55 -22.37
CA ARG A 74 6.33 -3.67 -22.06
C ARG A 74 6.82 -4.36 -20.80
N GLY A 75 5.96 -4.41 -19.78
CA GLY A 75 6.18 -5.19 -18.57
C GLY A 75 5.14 -6.30 -18.51
N ILE A 76 5.58 -7.53 -18.26
CA ILE A 76 4.71 -8.69 -18.12
C ILE A 76 4.91 -9.28 -16.74
N CYS A 77 3.80 -9.53 -16.04
CA CYS A 77 3.82 -10.12 -14.71
C CYS A 77 2.89 -11.34 -14.69
N TYR A 78 3.45 -12.53 -14.83
CA TYR A 78 2.71 -13.77 -14.64
C TYR A 78 2.72 -14.12 -13.14
N LYS A 79 1.54 -14.11 -12.54
CA LYS A 79 1.34 -14.50 -11.14
C LYS A 79 0.22 -15.53 -11.10
N PRO A 80 0.53 -16.84 -11.02
CA PRO A 80 -0.51 -17.83 -10.82
C PRO A 80 -1.26 -17.48 -9.53
N ARG A 81 -2.58 -17.44 -9.62
CA ARG A 81 -3.49 -17.11 -8.52
C ARG A 81 -4.54 -18.20 -8.46
N LEU A 82 -4.84 -18.66 -7.26
CA LEU A 82 -5.99 -19.51 -7.00
C LEU A 82 -7.27 -18.67 -7.00
N SER A 83 -8.41 -19.35 -6.99
CA SER A 83 -9.70 -18.70 -6.74
C SER A 83 -9.66 -17.93 -5.42
N ILE A 84 -10.30 -16.76 -5.39
CA ILE A 84 -10.51 -16.01 -4.15
C ILE A 84 -11.42 -16.74 -3.17
N GLY A 85 -12.15 -17.79 -3.61
CA GLY A 85 -13.06 -18.55 -2.77
C GLY A 85 -14.40 -17.84 -2.51
N LYS A 86 -15.17 -18.38 -1.56
CA LYS A 86 -16.49 -17.83 -1.17
C LYS A 86 -16.36 -17.17 0.20
N ALA A 87 -16.79 -15.91 0.29
CA ALA A 87 -16.77 -15.19 1.55
C ALA A 87 -17.96 -15.61 2.44
N ILE A 88 -17.71 -15.73 3.74
CA ILE A 88 -18.66 -16.08 4.79
C ILE A 88 -18.62 -15.02 5.89
N LYS A 89 -19.76 -14.78 6.55
CA LYS A 89 -19.83 -13.93 7.75
C LYS A 89 -19.03 -14.57 8.88
N GLN A 90 -18.18 -13.80 9.54
CA GLN A 90 -17.34 -14.24 10.66
C GLN A 90 -17.43 -13.24 11.81
N ALA A 91 -17.40 -13.77 13.04
CA ALA A 91 -17.41 -12.94 14.23
C ALA A 91 -16.10 -12.16 14.37
N ILE A 92 -16.20 -10.90 14.75
CA ILE A 92 -15.04 -10.09 15.10
C ILE A 92 -14.50 -10.55 16.47
N PRO A 93 -13.19 -10.79 16.61
CA PRO A 93 -12.59 -11.10 17.89
C PRO A 93 -12.76 -9.95 18.88
N SER A 94 -13.13 -10.25 20.13
CA SER A 94 -13.42 -9.24 21.16
C SER A 94 -12.22 -8.35 21.53
N ASN A 95 -11.00 -8.80 21.21
CA ASN A 95 -9.78 -8.04 21.43
C ASN A 95 -9.43 -7.08 20.28
N ILE A 96 -10.28 -6.97 19.25
CA ILE A 96 -10.06 -6.09 18.11
C ILE A 96 -11.07 -4.94 18.15
N ASN A 97 -10.56 -3.71 18.22
CA ASN A 97 -11.37 -2.53 17.96
C ASN A 97 -11.65 -2.45 16.45
N TYR A 98 -12.85 -2.89 16.06
CA TYR A 98 -13.21 -3.02 14.66
C TYR A 98 -13.50 -1.70 13.95
N ASP A 99 -14.00 -0.72 14.70
CA ASP A 99 -14.18 0.64 14.22
C ASP A 99 -12.83 1.25 13.83
N LEU A 100 -11.85 1.15 14.73
CA LEU A 100 -10.48 1.58 14.46
C LEU A 100 -9.84 0.80 13.29
N TRP A 101 -10.09 -0.51 13.20
CA TRP A 101 -9.60 -1.33 12.09
C TRP A 101 -10.20 -0.92 10.74
N SER A 102 -11.49 -0.58 10.71
CA SER A 102 -12.21 -0.14 9.50
C SER A 102 -11.74 1.25 9.06
N GLY A 103 -11.30 2.07 10.01
CA GLY A 103 -10.74 3.39 9.71
C GLY A 103 -11.82 4.30 9.14
N PRO A 104 -11.60 4.96 7.98
CA PRO A 104 -12.58 5.89 7.42
C PRO A 104 -13.75 5.22 6.68
N SER A 105 -13.78 3.89 6.57
CA SER A 105 -14.88 3.18 5.89
C SER A 105 -16.05 2.89 6.82
N ASP A 106 -17.22 2.61 6.22
CA ASP A 106 -18.39 2.20 6.99
C ASP A 106 -18.12 0.89 7.75
N VAL A 107 -18.53 0.84 9.02
CA VAL A 107 -18.45 -0.38 9.82
C VAL A 107 -19.55 -1.34 9.38
N VAL A 108 -19.16 -2.38 8.65
CA VAL A 108 -20.05 -3.42 8.10
C VAL A 108 -19.76 -4.79 8.69
N ASP A 109 -20.64 -5.76 8.53
CA ASP A 109 -20.35 -7.14 8.92
C ASP A 109 -19.02 -7.65 8.32
N SER A 110 -18.22 -8.36 9.13
CA SER A 110 -17.03 -9.05 8.61
C SER A 110 -17.45 -10.25 7.76
N VAL A 111 -17.32 -10.08 6.44
CA VAL A 111 -17.54 -11.13 5.44
C VAL A 111 -16.19 -11.40 4.76
N ARG A 112 -15.60 -12.59 5.00
CA ARG A 112 -14.23 -12.96 4.56
C ARG A 112 -14.16 -14.43 4.16
N THR A 113 -13.09 -14.85 3.49
CA THR A 113 -13.00 -16.21 2.91
C THR A 113 -12.65 -17.31 3.91
N GLY A 114 -12.26 -16.91 5.14
CA GLY A 114 -12.04 -17.82 6.27
C GLY A 114 -10.58 -18.20 6.48
N SER A 115 -9.78 -18.28 5.42
CA SER A 115 -8.38 -18.76 5.50
C SER A 115 -7.43 -17.85 6.27
N TYR A 116 -7.74 -16.56 6.37
CA TYR A 116 -6.94 -15.55 7.08
C TYR A 116 -7.68 -14.95 8.28
N GLY A 117 -8.78 -15.59 8.70
CA GLY A 117 -9.62 -15.10 9.78
C GLY A 117 -10.53 -13.92 9.41
N PRO A 118 -11.11 -13.23 10.40
CA PRO A 118 -12.19 -12.26 10.20
C PRO A 118 -11.71 -10.88 9.74
N VAL A 119 -10.42 -10.55 9.92
CA VAL A 119 -9.91 -9.18 9.66
C VAL A 119 -8.65 -9.12 8.81
N HIS A 120 -7.92 -10.22 8.62
CA HIS A 120 -6.63 -10.18 7.93
C HIS A 120 -6.71 -10.61 6.47
N TYR A 121 -5.76 -10.08 5.71
CA TYR A 121 -5.49 -10.30 4.29
C TYR A 121 -6.64 -9.99 3.33
N ASP A 122 -7.77 -10.70 3.34
CA ASP A 122 -8.78 -10.67 2.27
C ASP A 122 -9.57 -9.36 2.17
N TRP A 123 -9.40 -8.42 3.10
CA TRP A 123 -10.10 -7.15 3.12
C TRP A 123 -9.97 -6.35 1.81
N HIS A 124 -8.80 -6.43 1.14
CA HIS A 124 -8.51 -5.72 -0.10
C HIS A 124 -9.22 -6.29 -1.34
N TRP A 125 -10.07 -7.31 -1.17
CA TRP A 125 -10.95 -7.84 -2.22
C TRP A 125 -12.36 -7.25 -2.16
N PHE A 126 -12.66 -6.43 -1.15
CA PHE A 126 -13.98 -5.85 -0.93
C PHE A 126 -13.91 -4.34 -1.13
N TRP A 127 -14.87 -3.78 -1.88
CA TRP A 127 -14.91 -2.37 -2.25
C TRP A 127 -14.95 -1.37 -1.09
N ASN A 128 -15.34 -1.82 0.10
CA ASN A 128 -15.40 -0.97 1.29
C ASN A 128 -14.00 -0.58 1.83
N TYR A 129 -12.91 -1.18 1.32
CA TYR A 129 -11.54 -1.00 1.83
C TYR A 129 -10.52 -0.75 0.71
#